data_AF-A0A924FXY4-F1
#
_entry.id   AF-A0A924FXY4-F1
#
_cell.length_a   1.000
_cell.length_b   1.000
_cell.length_c   1.000
_cell.angle_alpha   90.00
_cell.angle_beta   90.00
_cell.angle_gamma   90.00
#
_symmetry.space_group_name_H-M   'P 1'
#
loop_
_entity.id
_entity.type
_entity.pdbx_description
1 polymer ?
#
loop_
_entity_poly.entity_id
_entity_poly.type
_entity_poly.pdbx_seq_one_letter_code
_entity_poly.pdbx_strand_id
1 'polypeptide(L)'
;MPQPARSFSVPTTLPGSTGHFRADASPQACRCCSDRSRTGGIAALHCNSGAVFRIPVQARRISESRYRDLSSLRDHRFVISHSIRLPWCAVSVVASHTIGSEVTSHVPPPKLAVPALAHRHTDKPLLGILLIIGSTVFLASSDAMAKYLARSLPAAEIAWLRFFVFVLILLPMVLAPSSGKAMRSTRPLLQVFRGLALLGSSIFFIIGLGYLPIAEAAATAFIAPVFVTGLSIMFLAEKVGIRRWIATIAGLVGVLVVVRPGTSAFDPAAIYPILSALGWAVALVLTRKITGGDRAITTMAYSAIVGFLIMSVLVPFYWVPPNWQQIALGVAIGVSSTTGHWIVVMAFRYADASVLAPFSYVQLVWVALLGFFVFGEVPDAFTYGGAAIIIASGLYTAHRERVRRAQVLIPAEPYPSV
;
A
#
# COMPACT_ATOMS: atom_id res chain seq x y z
N MET A 1 41.66 51.70 -4.20
CA MET A 1 43.04 51.15 -4.23
C MET A 1 42.96 49.67 -4.59
N PRO A 2 43.83 49.14 -5.47
CA PRO A 2 43.76 47.76 -5.96
C PRO A 2 44.85 46.82 -5.40
N GLN A 3 44.56 45.51 -5.39
CA GLN A 3 45.52 44.38 -5.49
C GLN A 3 46.53 44.22 -4.31
N PRO A 4 47.30 43.10 -4.19
CA PRO A 4 47.50 42.00 -5.15
C PRO A 4 47.33 40.56 -4.62
N ALA A 5 47.37 39.61 -5.56
CA ALA A 5 47.55 38.18 -5.32
C ALA A 5 49.01 37.81 -4.98
N ARG A 6 49.23 36.58 -4.49
CA ARG A 6 50.50 35.82 -4.68
C ARG A 6 50.27 34.31 -4.62
N SER A 7 51.11 33.58 -5.36
CA SER A 7 51.09 32.14 -5.64
C SER A 7 52.40 31.46 -5.14
N PHE A 8 52.62 30.18 -5.51
CA PHE A 8 53.80 29.33 -5.21
C PHE A 8 53.84 28.74 -3.78
N SER A 9 54.40 27.53 -3.50
CA SER A 9 55.05 26.50 -4.36
C SER A 9 55.18 25.15 -3.63
N VAL A 10 55.37 24.05 -4.39
CA VAL A 10 55.83 22.72 -3.91
C VAL A 10 57.36 22.60 -4.05
N PRO A 11 58.08 21.95 -3.11
CA PRO A 11 58.90 20.77 -3.42
C PRO A 11 58.70 19.63 -2.36
N THR A 12 58.63 18.34 -2.69
CA THR A 12 59.65 17.39 -3.22
C THR A 12 60.77 17.04 -2.22
N THR A 13 60.82 15.78 -1.72
CA THR A 13 62.00 14.85 -1.74
C THR A 13 61.76 13.52 -0.98
N LEU A 14 62.14 12.40 -1.62
CA LEU A 14 62.56 11.10 -1.01
C LEU A 14 64.10 11.12 -0.81
N PRO A 15 64.75 10.32 0.07
CA PRO A 15 65.10 8.91 -0.25
C PRO A 15 65.32 7.91 0.93
N GLY A 16 65.40 6.60 0.59
CA GLY A 16 66.38 5.57 1.05
C GLY A 16 66.57 5.19 2.54
N SER A 17 67.12 4.02 2.91
CA SER A 17 67.49 2.79 2.18
C SER A 17 67.82 1.62 3.15
N THR A 18 67.85 0.37 2.63
CA THR A 18 68.72 -0.79 3.04
C THR A 18 68.75 -1.38 4.47
N GLY A 19 68.67 -2.73 4.59
CA GLY A 19 69.10 -3.48 5.79
C GLY A 19 68.85 -5.00 5.78
N HIS A 20 69.91 -5.81 5.76
CA HIS A 20 69.88 -7.30 5.83
C HIS A 20 70.54 -7.82 7.15
N PHE A 21 70.67 -9.11 7.51
CA PHE A 21 70.49 -10.42 6.82
C PHE A 21 70.35 -11.55 7.88
N ARG A 22 69.49 -12.59 7.70
CA ARG A 22 69.81 -14.00 8.07
C ARG A 22 68.73 -15.05 7.73
N ALA A 23 69.20 -16.28 7.52
CA ALA A 23 68.41 -17.49 7.27
C ALA A 23 68.58 -18.48 8.43
N ASP A 24 67.70 -19.49 8.53
CA ASP A 24 68.10 -20.83 8.99
C ASP A 24 67.10 -21.95 8.61
N ALA A 25 67.67 -23.14 8.39
CA ALA A 25 67.12 -24.51 8.40
C ALA A 25 65.76 -24.87 7.72
N SER A 26 65.84 -25.85 6.81
CA SER A 26 64.75 -26.79 6.46
C SER A 26 64.96 -28.12 7.24
N PRO A 27 63.98 -29.05 7.38
CA PRO A 27 63.41 -29.79 6.22
C PRO A 27 61.91 -30.21 6.29
N GLN A 28 61.36 -30.49 5.10
CA GLN A 28 60.27 -31.46 4.80
C GLN A 28 58.92 -31.43 5.57
N ALA A 29 57.89 -30.85 4.95
CA ALA A 29 56.51 -31.37 4.97
C ALA A 29 55.68 -30.84 3.77
N CYS A 30 54.62 -31.56 3.40
CA CYS A 30 53.92 -31.39 2.12
C CYS A 30 53.11 -30.08 1.91
N ARG A 31 53.08 -29.68 0.63
CA ARG A 31 52.34 -28.58 -0.01
C ARG A 31 50.88 -28.39 0.45
N CYS A 32 50.42 -27.13 0.40
CA CYS A 32 49.27 -26.77 -0.45
C CYS A 32 49.21 -25.25 -0.71
N CYS A 33 49.46 -24.81 -1.95
CA CYS A 33 49.18 -23.45 -2.38
C CYS A 33 47.70 -23.32 -2.74
N SER A 34 46.96 -22.40 -2.10
CA SER A 34 45.64 -21.98 -2.59
C SER A 34 45.78 -20.74 -3.46
N ASP A 35 45.91 -20.93 -4.77
CA ASP A 35 45.67 -19.86 -5.73
C ASP A 35 44.18 -19.49 -5.68
N ARG A 36 43.86 -18.19 -5.65
CA ARG A 36 42.52 -17.67 -5.33
C ARG A 36 41.85 -17.02 -6.53
N SER A 37 41.79 -17.75 -7.63
CA SER A 37 41.00 -17.37 -8.80
C SER A 37 39.50 -17.37 -8.50
N ARG A 38 38.77 -16.41 -9.09
CA ARG A 38 37.31 -16.27 -8.91
C ARG A 38 36.55 -17.23 -9.83
N THR A 39 36.19 -18.40 -9.33
CA THR A 39 35.03 -19.17 -9.83
C THR A 39 34.25 -19.77 -8.67
N GLY A 40 32.92 -19.64 -8.71
CA GLY A 40 32.05 -20.34 -7.77
C GLY A 40 32.08 -21.83 -8.08
N GLY A 41 32.89 -22.58 -7.34
CA GLY A 41 33.20 -23.97 -7.64
C GLY A 41 33.28 -24.83 -6.37
N ILE A 42 32.47 -25.88 -6.38
CA ILE A 42 32.44 -27.02 -5.47
C ILE A 42 33.84 -27.45 -5.02
N ALA A 43 34.10 -27.48 -3.71
CA ALA A 43 35.29 -28.12 -3.15
C ALA A 43 35.16 -29.64 -3.26
N ALA A 44 35.68 -30.21 -4.34
CA ALA A 44 35.70 -31.66 -4.57
C ALA A 44 36.89 -32.30 -3.86
N LEU A 45 36.64 -32.91 -2.70
CA LEU A 45 37.59 -33.85 -2.08
C LEU A 45 37.50 -35.20 -2.80
N HIS A 46 38.52 -35.50 -3.61
CA HIS A 46 38.74 -36.86 -4.10
C HIS A 46 39.23 -37.72 -2.92
N CYS A 47 38.31 -38.52 -2.35
CA CYS A 47 38.66 -39.63 -1.49
C CYS A 47 38.43 -40.93 -2.27
N ASN A 48 39.44 -41.80 -2.30
CA ASN A 48 39.29 -43.14 -2.85
C ASN A 48 38.35 -43.95 -1.92
N SER A 49 37.61 -44.91 -2.48
CA SER A 49 36.46 -45.62 -1.85
C SER A 49 35.15 -44.81 -1.83
N GLY A 50 34.16 -45.28 -2.60
CA GLY A 50 32.91 -44.55 -2.85
C GLY A 50 31.82 -44.72 -1.79
N ALA A 51 31.42 -43.61 -1.16
CA ALA A 51 30.10 -43.41 -0.57
C ALA A 51 29.81 -41.90 -0.42
N VAL A 52 28.83 -41.36 -1.17
CA VAL A 52 28.47 -39.94 -1.09
C VAL A 52 27.22 -39.75 -0.22
N PHE A 53 27.41 -39.44 1.06
CA PHE A 53 26.34 -39.00 1.94
C PHE A 53 26.06 -37.50 1.74
N ARG A 54 24.82 -37.13 1.40
CA ARG A 54 24.37 -35.72 1.35
C ARG A 54 23.61 -35.38 2.63
N ILE A 55 24.17 -34.51 3.47
CA ILE A 55 23.47 -33.87 4.58
C ILE A 55 23.22 -32.40 4.20
N PRO A 56 21.97 -31.89 4.27
CA PRO A 56 21.67 -30.51 3.89
C PRO A 56 22.09 -29.52 4.98
N VAL A 57 23.23 -28.84 4.79
CA VAL A 57 23.66 -27.72 5.65
C VAL A 57 22.83 -26.47 5.31
N GLN A 58 21.89 -26.11 6.19
CA GLN A 58 21.18 -24.82 6.12
C GLN A 58 22.12 -23.67 6.51
N ALA A 59 22.77 -23.06 5.52
CA ALA A 59 23.54 -21.84 5.71
C ALA A 59 22.61 -20.62 5.96
N ARG A 60 22.24 -20.37 7.22
CA ARG A 60 21.64 -19.09 7.64
C ARG A 60 22.68 -17.97 7.45
N ARG A 61 22.42 -17.07 6.51
CA ARG A 61 23.23 -15.85 6.29
C ARG A 61 22.92 -14.83 7.39
N ILE A 62 23.64 -14.89 8.51
CA ILE A 62 23.62 -13.88 9.57
C ILE A 62 24.56 -12.74 9.15
N SER A 63 24.11 -11.50 9.31
CA SER A 63 24.83 -10.29 8.90
C SER A 63 26.01 -9.98 9.82
N GLU A 64 27.17 -9.68 9.22
CA GLU A 64 28.34 -9.15 9.92
C GLU A 64 28.07 -7.73 10.46
N SER A 65 27.69 -7.63 11.73
CA SER A 65 27.99 -6.45 12.53
C SER A 65 28.01 -6.76 14.04
N ARG A 66 29.19 -6.98 14.62
CA ARG A 66 29.68 -6.24 15.80
C ARG A 66 31.12 -6.67 16.11
N TYR A 67 31.89 -5.69 16.59
CA TYR A 67 33.32 -5.78 16.87
C TYR A 67 33.60 -6.38 18.27
N ARG A 68 34.76 -7.04 18.39
CA ARG A 68 35.61 -7.19 19.58
C ARG A 68 35.13 -7.95 20.84
N ASP A 69 36.16 -8.45 21.51
CA ASP A 69 36.30 -8.83 22.93
C ASP A 69 35.33 -9.88 23.49
N LEU A 70 35.86 -11.10 23.70
CA LEU A 70 36.27 -11.55 25.04
C LEU A 70 36.88 -12.97 24.99
N SER A 71 38.20 -13.03 25.17
CA SER A 71 38.93 -14.28 25.43
C SER A 71 38.92 -14.57 26.93
N SER A 72 37.94 -15.35 27.41
CA SER A 72 37.94 -15.93 28.77
C SER A 72 36.91 -17.07 28.88
N LEU A 73 37.05 -17.94 29.89
CA LEU A 73 36.18 -19.08 30.21
C LEU A 73 36.22 -20.17 29.11
N ARG A 74 37.08 -21.19 29.13
CA ARG A 74 37.57 -22.06 30.22
C ARG A 74 36.44 -22.82 30.94
N ASP A 75 36.49 -24.15 30.74
CA ASP A 75 35.82 -25.23 31.47
C ASP A 75 34.30 -25.16 31.68
N HIS A 76 33.57 -26.12 31.09
CA HIS A 76 32.85 -27.14 31.87
C HIS A 76 32.43 -28.32 30.97
N ARG A 77 32.82 -29.55 31.37
CA ARG A 77 32.19 -30.79 30.89
C ARG A 77 30.89 -31.03 31.67
N PHE A 78 29.91 -31.72 31.06
CA PHE A 78 29.19 -32.90 31.60
C PHE A 78 28.19 -33.38 30.50
N VAL A 79 28.23 -34.63 29.99
CA VAL A 79 27.65 -35.89 30.55
C VAL A 79 26.12 -35.94 30.33
N ILE A 80 25.42 -36.97 29.85
CA ILE A 80 25.63 -38.29 29.22
C ILE A 80 24.19 -38.78 28.88
N SER A 81 24.02 -39.59 27.84
CA SER A 81 22.88 -40.54 27.62
C SER A 81 21.42 -40.02 27.62
N HIS A 82 20.68 -40.33 26.54
CA HIS A 82 19.71 -41.44 26.63
C HIS A 82 19.49 -42.10 25.27
N SER A 83 19.63 -43.43 25.25
CA SER A 83 19.40 -44.29 24.08
C SER A 83 18.00 -44.88 24.10
N ILE A 84 17.24 -44.75 23.02
CA ILE A 84 16.04 -45.57 22.79
C ILE A 84 16.15 -46.23 21.41
N ARG A 85 16.06 -47.56 21.39
CA ARG A 85 16.06 -48.41 20.20
C ARG A 85 14.64 -48.53 19.65
N LEU A 86 14.49 -48.93 18.38
CA LEU A 86 13.59 -49.99 17.86
C LEU A 86 13.87 -50.15 16.33
N PRO A 87 13.56 -51.31 15.70
CA PRO A 87 14.52 -51.93 14.79
C PRO A 87 13.90 -52.47 13.49
N TRP A 88 14.12 -51.81 12.35
CA TRP A 88 13.74 -52.35 11.04
C TRP A 88 14.85 -52.11 10.01
N CYS A 89 15.80 -53.06 9.95
CA CYS A 89 16.76 -53.18 8.87
C CYS A 89 16.46 -54.47 8.09
N ALA A 90 16.01 -54.31 6.83
CA ALA A 90 15.98 -55.36 5.83
C ALA A 90 16.13 -54.73 4.44
N VAL A 91 17.35 -54.28 4.12
CA VAL A 91 17.71 -53.85 2.76
C VAL A 91 18.73 -54.84 2.22
N SER A 92 18.25 -55.74 1.35
CA SER A 92 19.09 -56.72 0.66
C SER A 92 19.99 -56.01 -0.34
N VAL A 93 21.31 -56.17 -0.20
CA VAL A 93 22.28 -55.70 -1.19
C VAL A 93 22.37 -56.73 -2.31
N VAL A 94 21.75 -56.44 -3.45
CA VAL A 94 21.95 -57.18 -4.70
C VAL A 94 23.06 -56.49 -5.48
N ALA A 95 24.23 -57.12 -5.57
CA ALA A 95 25.33 -56.64 -6.39
C ALA A 95 25.14 -57.09 -7.85
N SER A 96 24.62 -56.22 -8.71
CA SER A 96 24.56 -56.46 -10.16
C SER A 96 25.74 -55.78 -10.86
N HIS A 97 26.69 -56.55 -11.37
CA HIS A 97 27.66 -56.05 -12.33
C HIS A 97 26.96 -55.76 -13.66
N THR A 98 27.00 -54.51 -14.12
CA THR A 98 26.64 -54.14 -15.49
C THR A 98 27.75 -53.34 -16.15
N ILE A 99 28.01 -53.70 -17.40
CA ILE A 99 29.11 -53.23 -18.23
C ILE A 99 28.83 -51.80 -18.71
N GLY A 100 29.89 -51.03 -18.95
CA GLY A 100 29.81 -49.59 -19.18
C GLY A 100 29.01 -49.17 -20.42
N SER A 101 28.35 -48.01 -20.30
CA SER A 101 28.02 -47.14 -21.41
C SER A 101 28.27 -45.69 -20.98
N GLU A 102 28.96 -44.94 -21.82
CA GLU A 102 29.39 -43.57 -21.52
C GLU A 102 28.24 -42.60 -21.79
N VAL A 103 27.37 -42.43 -20.78
CA VAL A 103 26.23 -41.51 -20.88
C VAL A 103 26.73 -40.07 -20.78
N THR A 104 26.88 -39.42 -21.94
CA THR A 104 27.11 -37.98 -22.03
C THR A 104 25.91 -37.23 -21.44
N SER A 105 26.01 -36.86 -20.15
CA SER A 105 24.96 -36.13 -19.46
C SER A 105 24.84 -34.70 -19.99
N HIS A 106 23.96 -34.50 -20.98
CA HIS A 106 23.45 -33.18 -21.31
C HIS A 106 22.64 -32.66 -20.11
N VAL A 107 23.32 -31.99 -19.19
CA VAL A 107 22.67 -31.20 -18.14
C VAL A 107 22.05 -29.99 -18.84
N PRO A 108 20.71 -29.88 -18.96
CA PRO A 108 20.10 -28.68 -19.49
C PRO A 108 20.47 -27.52 -18.57
N PRO A 109 20.78 -26.32 -19.11
CA PRO A 109 21.14 -25.17 -18.28
C PRO A 109 20.04 -24.94 -17.24
N PRO A 110 20.39 -24.61 -15.98
CA PRO A 110 19.40 -24.35 -14.95
C PRO A 110 18.50 -23.23 -15.48
N LYS A 111 17.22 -23.55 -15.73
CA LYS A 111 16.23 -22.56 -16.12
C LYS A 111 16.28 -21.48 -15.05
N LEU A 112 16.81 -20.30 -15.39
CA LEU A 112 16.68 -19.14 -14.53
C LEU A 112 15.17 -19.02 -14.30
N ALA A 113 14.75 -19.25 -13.06
CA ALA A 113 13.41 -18.95 -12.64
C ALA A 113 13.30 -17.43 -12.70
N VAL A 114 12.97 -16.91 -13.89
CA VAL A 114 12.52 -15.53 -14.08
C VAL A 114 11.40 -15.39 -13.05
N PRO A 115 11.59 -14.60 -11.97
CA PRO A 115 10.59 -14.51 -10.94
C PRO A 115 9.33 -14.03 -11.64
N ALA A 116 8.29 -14.88 -11.63
CA ALA A 116 7.09 -14.67 -12.42
C ALA A 116 6.66 -13.22 -12.23
N LEU A 117 6.61 -12.46 -13.34
CA LEU A 117 6.49 -11.00 -13.33
C LEU A 117 5.24 -10.60 -12.54
N ALA A 118 5.42 -10.41 -11.23
CA ALA A 118 4.37 -9.97 -10.33
C ALA A 118 3.88 -8.66 -10.92
N HIS A 119 2.61 -8.64 -11.35
CA HIS A 119 2.02 -7.58 -12.18
C HIS A 119 2.49 -6.23 -11.64
N ARG A 120 3.48 -5.63 -12.31
CA ARG A 120 3.98 -4.32 -11.91
C ARG A 120 2.79 -3.40 -12.06
N HIS A 121 2.33 -2.82 -10.96
CA HIS A 121 1.30 -1.80 -11.01
C HIS A 121 1.75 -0.76 -12.04
N THR A 122 0.86 -0.39 -12.95
CA THR A 122 1.16 0.60 -13.97
C THR A 122 1.23 1.95 -13.27
N ASP A 123 2.37 2.21 -12.65
CA ASP A 123 2.63 3.26 -11.69
C ASP A 123 2.53 4.63 -12.37
N LYS A 124 1.30 5.12 -12.50
CA LYS A 124 0.94 6.41 -13.10
C LYS A 124 0.23 7.24 -12.02
N PRO A 125 0.95 7.79 -11.04
CA PRO A 125 0.34 8.35 -9.84
C PRO A 125 -0.48 9.59 -10.18
N LEU A 126 -0.07 10.36 -11.20
CA LEU A 126 -0.81 11.51 -11.71
C LEU A 126 -2.19 11.10 -12.25
N LEU A 127 -2.30 9.92 -12.87
CA LEU A 127 -3.60 9.37 -13.28
C LEU A 127 -4.42 8.95 -12.06
N GLY A 128 -3.81 8.31 -11.05
CA GLY A 128 -4.48 8.02 -9.78
C GLY A 128 -5.00 9.28 -9.07
N ILE A 129 -4.17 10.33 -9.01
CA ILE A 129 -4.50 11.64 -8.42
C ILE A 129 -5.66 12.29 -9.20
N LEU A 130 -5.58 12.34 -10.53
CA LEU A 130 -6.65 12.89 -11.37
C LEU A 130 -7.97 12.12 -11.21
N LEU A 131 -7.90 10.79 -11.11
CA LEU A 131 -9.07 9.95 -10.83
C LEU A 131 -9.66 10.24 -9.44
N ILE A 132 -8.85 10.38 -8.38
CA ILE A 132 -9.38 10.80 -7.06
C ILE A 132 -10.06 12.16 -7.16
N ILE A 133 -9.40 13.17 -7.73
CA ILE A 133 -9.98 14.52 -7.89
C ILE A 133 -11.30 14.44 -8.67
N GLY A 134 -11.35 13.72 -9.80
CA GLY A 134 -12.59 13.51 -10.56
C GLY A 134 -13.69 12.76 -9.77
N SER A 135 -13.32 11.80 -8.92
CA SER A 135 -14.29 11.08 -8.07
C SER A 135 -14.93 11.99 -7.01
N THR A 136 -14.21 12.99 -6.51
CA THR A 136 -14.73 13.88 -5.46
C THR A 136 -15.91 14.73 -5.92
N VAL A 137 -16.04 15.03 -7.22
CA VAL A 137 -17.22 15.70 -7.79
C VAL A 137 -18.47 14.85 -7.57
N PHE A 138 -18.42 13.58 -7.95
CA PHE A 138 -19.55 12.66 -7.82
C PHE A 138 -19.91 12.36 -6.36
N LEU A 139 -18.91 12.26 -5.48
CA LEU A 139 -19.14 12.06 -4.05
C LEU A 139 -19.75 13.31 -3.40
N ALA A 140 -19.22 14.51 -3.67
CA ALA A 140 -19.79 15.77 -3.19
C ALA A 140 -21.26 15.95 -3.61
N SER A 141 -21.60 15.68 -4.88
CA SER A 141 -22.99 15.73 -5.34
C SER A 141 -23.88 14.71 -4.64
N SER A 142 -23.38 13.49 -4.42
CA SER A 142 -24.09 12.43 -3.68
C SER A 142 -24.42 12.87 -2.25
N ASP A 143 -23.43 13.45 -1.56
CA ASP A 143 -23.55 13.88 -0.17
C ASP A 143 -24.46 15.12 -0.01
N ALA A 144 -24.41 16.07 -0.95
CA ALA A 144 -25.31 17.23 -0.98
C ALA A 144 -26.78 16.81 -1.18
N MET A 145 -27.06 15.91 -2.13
CA MET A 145 -28.40 15.35 -2.32
C MET A 145 -28.85 14.53 -1.10
N ALA A 146 -27.95 13.77 -0.46
CA ALA A 146 -28.25 13.02 0.75
C ALA A 146 -28.62 13.94 1.94
N LYS A 147 -27.94 15.08 2.13
CA LYS A 147 -28.31 16.07 3.18
C LYS A 147 -29.70 16.66 2.92
N TYR A 148 -30.05 16.95 1.67
CA TYR A 148 -31.39 17.43 1.33
C TYR A 148 -32.45 16.38 1.70
N LEU A 149 -32.22 15.12 1.32
CA LEU A 149 -33.14 14.01 1.55
C LEU A 149 -33.30 13.68 3.06
N ALA A 150 -32.21 13.80 3.83
CA ALA A 150 -32.15 13.58 5.28
C ALA A 150 -33.03 14.54 6.12
N ARG A 151 -33.60 15.59 5.51
CA ARG A 151 -34.63 16.43 6.15
C ARG A 151 -36.01 15.75 6.23
N SER A 152 -36.22 14.69 5.44
CA SER A 152 -37.55 14.10 5.20
C SER A 152 -37.60 12.58 5.25
N LEU A 153 -36.48 11.89 5.03
CA LEU A 153 -36.38 10.43 5.11
C LEU A 153 -35.34 9.99 6.14
N PRO A 154 -35.58 8.89 6.88
CA PRO A 154 -34.60 8.34 7.81
C PRO A 154 -33.29 7.91 7.14
N ALA A 155 -32.18 8.04 7.88
CA ALA A 155 -30.83 7.72 7.39
C ALA A 155 -30.71 6.29 6.83
N ALA A 156 -31.44 5.33 7.42
CA ALA A 156 -31.48 3.95 6.96
C ALA A 156 -32.11 3.81 5.56
N GLU A 157 -33.16 4.58 5.25
CA GLU A 157 -33.82 4.52 3.95
C GLU A 157 -32.96 5.16 2.84
N ILE A 158 -32.31 6.29 3.15
CA ILE A 158 -31.37 6.95 2.22
C ILE A 158 -30.18 6.03 1.90
N ALA A 159 -29.63 5.37 2.92
CA ALA A 159 -28.57 4.37 2.72
C ALA A 159 -29.08 3.14 1.94
N TRP A 160 -30.30 2.66 2.20
CA TRP A 160 -30.90 1.56 1.45
C TRP A 160 -31.07 1.91 -0.04
N LEU A 161 -31.66 3.07 -0.36
CA LEU A 161 -31.79 3.56 -1.74
C LEU A 161 -30.43 3.66 -2.44
N ARG A 162 -29.41 4.20 -1.76
CA ARG A 162 -28.03 4.28 -2.26
C ARG A 162 -27.48 2.90 -2.64
N PHE A 163 -27.65 1.87 -1.79
CA PHE A 163 -27.15 0.52 -2.05
C PHE A 163 -28.04 -0.30 -3.01
N PHE A 164 -29.34 -0.08 -3.04
CA PHE A 164 -30.26 -0.70 -4.01
C PHE A 164 -29.91 -0.28 -5.44
N VAL A 165 -29.73 1.03 -5.67
CA VAL A 165 -29.29 1.57 -6.97
C VAL A 165 -27.89 1.08 -7.33
N PHE A 166 -27.00 0.93 -6.34
CA PHE A 166 -25.67 0.35 -6.52
C PHE A 166 -25.75 -1.09 -7.05
N VAL A 167 -26.62 -1.93 -6.47
CA VAL A 167 -26.89 -3.29 -6.99
C VAL A 167 -27.49 -3.23 -8.39
N LEU A 168 -28.48 -2.37 -8.63
CA LEU A 168 -29.15 -2.23 -9.93
C LEU A 168 -28.18 -1.87 -11.07
N ILE A 169 -27.21 -0.98 -10.84
CA ILE A 169 -26.17 -0.61 -11.81
C ILE A 169 -25.21 -1.76 -12.08
N LEU A 170 -24.83 -2.53 -11.05
CA LEU A 170 -23.83 -3.59 -11.17
C LEU A 170 -24.40 -4.92 -11.68
N LEU A 171 -25.67 -5.22 -11.41
CA LEU A 171 -26.34 -6.45 -11.80
C LEU A 171 -26.16 -6.79 -13.30
N PRO A 172 -26.48 -5.92 -14.27
CA PRO A 172 -26.28 -6.22 -15.69
C PRO A 172 -24.79 -6.40 -16.05
N MET A 173 -23.88 -5.68 -15.39
CA MET A 173 -22.44 -5.81 -15.64
C MET A 173 -21.87 -7.14 -15.13
N VAL A 174 -22.43 -7.68 -14.04
CA VAL A 174 -22.04 -8.98 -13.46
C VAL A 174 -22.63 -10.14 -14.26
N LEU A 175 -23.88 -10.00 -14.72
CA LEU A 175 -24.59 -11.02 -15.52
C LEU A 175 -24.14 -11.08 -17.00
N ALA A 176 -23.42 -10.07 -17.49
CA ALA A 176 -22.91 -10.05 -18.86
C ALA A 176 -22.05 -11.31 -19.18
N PRO A 177 -22.18 -11.95 -20.36
CA PRO A 177 -21.41 -13.16 -20.70
C PRO A 177 -19.88 -12.97 -20.64
N SER A 178 -19.38 -11.78 -20.95
CA SER A 178 -17.97 -11.39 -20.81
C SER A 178 -17.48 -11.30 -19.35
N SER A 179 -18.40 -11.39 -18.39
CA SER A 179 -18.18 -11.33 -16.95
C SER A 179 -18.23 -12.70 -16.25
N GLY A 180 -18.14 -13.83 -16.97
CA GLY A 180 -18.28 -15.21 -16.40
C GLY A 180 -17.35 -15.65 -15.24
N LYS A 181 -16.49 -14.76 -14.71
CA LYS A 181 -15.77 -14.94 -13.43
C LYS A 181 -15.79 -13.68 -12.53
N ALA A 182 -16.67 -12.71 -12.80
CA ALA A 182 -16.68 -11.39 -12.15
C ALA A 182 -17.01 -11.43 -10.65
N MET A 183 -17.72 -12.43 -10.16
CA MET A 183 -17.96 -12.65 -8.73
C MET A 183 -16.89 -13.50 -8.03
N ARG A 184 -15.93 -14.10 -8.75
CA ARG A 184 -14.85 -14.86 -8.12
C ARG A 184 -13.80 -13.90 -7.55
N SER A 185 -13.88 -13.66 -6.25
CA SER A 185 -12.82 -12.98 -5.47
C SER A 185 -11.75 -13.97 -5.02
N THR A 186 -10.49 -13.53 -5.07
CA THR A 186 -9.33 -14.22 -4.48
C THR A 186 -9.30 -14.04 -2.95
N ARG A 187 -10.00 -13.04 -2.42
CA ARG A 187 -9.94 -12.59 -1.01
C ARG A 187 -11.35 -12.18 -0.51
N PRO A 188 -12.34 -13.09 -0.52
CA PRO A 188 -13.74 -12.75 -0.27
C PRO A 188 -13.98 -12.12 1.11
N LEU A 189 -13.25 -12.56 2.15
CA LEU A 189 -13.36 -11.95 3.48
C LEU A 189 -12.96 -10.47 3.48
N LEU A 190 -11.88 -10.09 2.78
CA LEU A 190 -11.47 -8.68 2.67
C LEU A 190 -12.51 -7.85 1.90
N GLN A 191 -13.16 -8.45 0.89
CA GLN A 191 -14.25 -7.80 0.15
C GLN A 191 -15.48 -7.54 1.04
N VAL A 192 -15.83 -8.49 1.92
CA VAL A 192 -16.92 -8.34 2.90
C VAL A 192 -16.56 -7.26 3.93
N PHE A 193 -15.36 -7.29 4.53
CA PHE A 193 -14.92 -6.25 5.46
C PHE A 193 -14.85 -4.86 4.81
N ARG A 194 -14.44 -4.77 3.53
CA ARG A 194 -14.51 -3.53 2.74
C ARG A 194 -15.95 -3.04 2.59
N GLY A 195 -16.88 -3.95 2.26
CA GLY A 195 -18.31 -3.64 2.14
C GLY A 195 -18.91 -3.15 3.46
N LEU A 196 -18.60 -3.82 4.58
CA LEU A 196 -19.01 -3.42 5.92
C LEU A 196 -18.44 -2.05 6.32
N ALA A 197 -17.16 -1.78 6.06
CA ALA A 197 -16.54 -0.50 6.36
C ALA A 197 -17.13 0.65 5.52
N LEU A 198 -17.44 0.38 4.23
CA LEU A 198 -18.13 1.32 3.35
C LEU A 198 -19.57 1.59 3.81
N LEU A 199 -20.30 0.54 4.19
CA LEU A 199 -21.66 0.63 4.72
C LEU A 199 -21.71 1.45 6.02
N GLY A 200 -20.89 1.08 7.00
CA GLY A 200 -20.78 1.79 8.28
C GLY A 200 -20.39 3.25 8.07
N SER A 201 -19.45 3.52 7.16
CA SER A 201 -19.10 4.89 6.76
C SER A 201 -20.30 5.67 6.24
N SER A 202 -21.06 5.10 5.31
CA SER A 202 -22.24 5.76 4.75
C SER A 202 -23.34 5.99 5.79
N ILE A 203 -23.64 5.00 6.64
CA ILE A 203 -24.69 5.12 7.67
C ILE A 203 -24.29 6.17 8.71
N PHE A 204 -23.10 6.08 9.29
CA PHE A 204 -22.66 7.04 10.30
C PHE A 204 -22.57 8.46 9.74
N PHE A 205 -22.21 8.64 8.47
CA PHE A 205 -22.25 9.98 7.86
C PHE A 205 -23.67 10.53 7.79
N ILE A 206 -24.62 9.76 7.24
CA ILE A 206 -26.01 10.22 7.06
C ILE A 206 -26.71 10.44 8.42
N ILE A 207 -26.41 9.63 9.45
CA ILE A 207 -26.84 9.88 10.83
C ILE A 207 -26.25 11.20 11.35
N GLY A 208 -24.94 11.43 11.16
CA GLY A 208 -24.29 12.69 11.51
C GLY A 208 -24.92 13.91 10.82
N LEU A 209 -25.33 13.77 9.55
CA LEU A 209 -26.08 14.80 8.82
C LEU A 209 -27.48 15.07 9.38
N GLY A 210 -28.05 14.20 10.22
CA GLY A 210 -29.30 14.46 10.93
C GLY A 210 -29.14 15.44 12.10
N TYR A 211 -28.01 15.34 12.82
CA TYR A 211 -27.74 16.14 14.03
C TYR A 211 -26.90 17.39 13.78
N LEU A 212 -25.97 17.35 12.82
CA LEU A 212 -24.99 18.40 12.58
C LEU A 212 -25.29 19.23 11.32
N PRO A 213 -24.89 20.52 11.28
CA PRO A 213 -24.74 21.28 10.04
C PRO A 213 -23.88 20.51 9.03
N ILE A 214 -24.21 20.59 7.73
CA ILE A 214 -23.48 19.85 6.68
C ILE A 214 -21.99 20.19 6.66
N ALA A 215 -21.65 21.47 6.87
CA ALA A 215 -20.27 21.94 6.89
C ALA A 215 -19.46 21.28 8.02
N GLU A 216 -20.00 21.22 9.24
CA GLU A 216 -19.32 20.62 10.40
C GLU A 216 -19.19 19.11 10.29
N ALA A 217 -20.24 18.43 9.82
CA ALA A 217 -20.18 16.99 9.51
C ALA A 217 -19.13 16.70 8.43
N ALA A 218 -18.98 17.57 7.43
CA ALA A 218 -17.93 17.43 6.42
C ALA A 218 -16.52 17.68 7.01
N ALA A 219 -16.30 18.77 7.75
CA ALA A 219 -14.99 19.06 8.37
C ALA A 219 -14.52 17.95 9.32
N THR A 220 -15.42 17.43 10.15
CA THR A 220 -15.11 16.31 11.04
C THR A 220 -14.84 15.03 10.25
N ALA A 221 -15.58 14.75 9.17
CA ALA A 221 -15.29 13.63 8.27
C ALA A 221 -13.95 13.78 7.51
N PHE A 222 -13.48 15.00 7.27
CA PHE A 222 -12.18 15.30 6.63
C PHE A 222 -10.96 14.96 7.51
N ILE A 223 -11.12 14.38 8.69
CA ILE A 223 -10.03 13.63 9.35
C ILE A 223 -9.68 12.32 8.58
N ALA A 224 -10.54 11.84 7.69
CA ALA A 224 -10.34 10.57 6.96
C ALA A 224 -8.98 10.43 6.27
N PRO A 225 -8.42 11.43 5.56
CA PRO A 225 -7.08 11.32 4.96
C PRO A 225 -5.95 11.13 5.98
N VAL A 226 -6.08 11.65 7.20
CA VAL A 226 -5.14 11.39 8.30
C VAL A 226 -5.25 9.92 8.72
N PHE A 227 -6.47 9.40 8.90
CA PHE A 227 -6.69 7.99 9.18
C PHE A 227 -6.19 7.07 8.05
N VAL A 228 -6.42 7.41 6.77
CA VAL A 228 -5.85 6.68 5.62
C VAL A 228 -4.32 6.68 5.69
N THR A 229 -3.72 7.82 5.97
CA THR A 229 -2.26 7.96 6.09
C THR A 229 -1.71 7.05 7.19
N GLY A 230 -2.30 7.07 8.39
CA GLY A 230 -1.90 6.19 9.50
C GLY A 230 -2.15 4.71 9.25
N LEU A 231 -3.36 4.34 8.80
CA LEU A 231 -3.75 2.96 8.53
C LEU A 231 -2.94 2.34 7.37
N SER A 232 -2.48 3.14 6.40
CA SER A 232 -1.58 2.66 5.33
C SER A 232 -0.23 2.16 5.85
N ILE A 233 0.28 2.75 6.94
CA ILE A 233 1.51 2.29 7.59
C ILE A 233 1.25 0.94 8.27
N MET A 234 0.15 0.80 9.01
CA MET A 234 -0.19 -0.43 9.74
C MET A 234 -0.55 -1.60 8.81
N PHE A 235 -1.50 -1.41 7.89
CA PHE A 235 -2.14 -2.52 7.17
C PHE A 235 -1.41 -2.94 5.87
N LEU A 236 -0.63 -2.03 5.29
CA LEU A 236 0.05 -2.17 3.99
C LEU A 236 1.58 -2.04 4.12
N ALA A 237 2.11 -1.63 5.28
CA ALA A 237 3.52 -1.31 5.48
C ALA A 237 4.06 -0.22 4.52
N GLU A 238 3.22 0.73 4.11
CA GLU A 238 3.64 1.87 3.28
C GLU A 238 4.64 2.76 4.05
N LYS A 239 5.81 3.04 3.44
CA LYS A 239 6.81 3.97 4.02
C LYS A 239 6.41 5.42 3.79
N VAL A 240 5.54 5.95 4.66
CA VAL A 240 5.08 7.35 4.61
C VAL A 240 6.15 8.29 5.17
N GLY A 241 6.81 9.06 4.30
CA GLY A 241 7.77 10.08 4.72
C GLY A 241 7.09 11.33 5.31
N ILE A 242 7.81 12.05 6.19
CA ILE A 242 7.34 13.27 6.89
C ILE A 242 6.69 14.33 5.98
N ARG A 243 7.10 14.41 4.71
CA ARG A 243 6.55 15.36 3.73
C ARG A 243 5.10 15.03 3.33
N ARG A 244 4.70 13.75 3.34
CA ARG A 244 3.30 13.33 3.14
C ARG A 244 2.46 13.68 4.37
N TRP A 245 2.98 13.46 5.58
CA TRP A 245 2.34 13.89 6.82
C TRP A 245 2.10 15.41 6.85
N ILE A 246 3.10 16.22 6.54
CA ILE A 246 2.95 17.69 6.45
C ILE A 246 1.88 18.07 5.42
N ALA A 247 1.83 17.43 4.24
CA ALA A 247 0.81 17.70 3.24
C ALA A 247 -0.61 17.32 3.72
N THR A 248 -0.80 16.14 4.33
CA THR A 248 -2.09 15.72 4.86
C THR A 248 -2.56 16.66 5.98
N ILE A 249 -1.68 17.04 6.91
CA ILE A 249 -2.01 17.98 7.99
C ILE A 249 -2.28 19.39 7.46
N ALA A 250 -1.49 19.89 6.50
CA ALA A 250 -1.76 21.19 5.86
C ALA A 250 -3.10 21.20 5.10
N GLY A 251 -3.45 20.09 4.44
CA GLY A 251 -4.77 19.91 3.82
C GLY A 251 -5.91 19.97 4.84
N LEU A 252 -5.75 19.28 5.99
CA LEU A 252 -6.70 19.35 7.10
C LEU A 252 -6.83 20.78 7.67
N VAL A 253 -5.71 21.50 7.85
CA VAL A 253 -5.75 22.91 8.27
C VAL A 253 -6.52 23.77 7.26
N GLY A 254 -6.30 23.56 5.96
CA GLY A 254 -7.07 24.23 4.91
C GLY A 254 -8.58 23.96 5.00
N VAL A 255 -8.99 22.72 5.29
CA VAL A 255 -10.40 22.37 5.56
C VAL A 255 -10.96 23.13 6.76
N LEU A 256 -10.22 23.14 7.88
CA LEU A 256 -10.65 23.82 9.10
C LEU A 256 -10.81 25.34 8.90
N VAL A 257 -9.96 25.95 8.07
CA VAL A 257 -10.06 27.37 7.68
C VAL A 257 -11.29 27.65 6.82
N VAL A 258 -11.65 26.77 5.88
CA VAL A 258 -12.88 26.92 5.09
C VAL A 258 -14.12 26.80 5.98
N VAL A 259 -14.24 25.66 6.69
CA VAL A 259 -15.48 25.31 7.39
C VAL A 259 -15.69 26.15 8.65
N ARG A 260 -14.62 26.52 9.37
CA ARG A 260 -14.68 27.18 10.70
C ARG A 260 -15.69 26.46 11.61
N PRO A 261 -15.41 25.20 12.01
CA PRO A 261 -16.26 24.48 12.95
C PRO A 261 -16.58 25.33 14.18
N GLY A 262 -17.87 25.49 14.48
CA GLY A 262 -18.34 26.25 15.62
C GLY A 262 -18.28 25.42 16.91
N THR A 263 -18.98 25.88 17.95
CA THR A 263 -19.11 25.13 19.21
C THR A 263 -19.82 23.79 19.03
N SER A 264 -20.67 23.65 18.01
CA SER A 264 -21.36 22.39 17.65
C SER A 264 -20.43 21.31 17.07
N ALA A 265 -19.18 21.64 16.68
CA ALA A 265 -18.17 20.61 16.42
C ALA A 265 -17.66 19.88 17.67
N PHE A 266 -17.98 20.41 18.88
CA PHE A 266 -17.77 19.73 20.16
C PHE A 266 -19.04 19.04 20.69
N ASP A 267 -20.14 19.06 19.91
CA ASP A 267 -21.34 18.28 20.23
C ASP A 267 -21.01 16.77 20.22
N PRO A 268 -21.55 15.96 21.15
CA PRO A 268 -21.37 14.51 21.13
C PRO A 268 -21.70 13.84 19.79
N ALA A 269 -22.59 14.41 18.97
CA ALA A 269 -22.91 13.93 17.63
C ALA A 269 -21.72 13.97 16.65
N ALA A 270 -20.67 14.76 16.93
CA ALA A 270 -19.42 14.77 16.14
C ALA A 270 -18.73 13.39 16.09
N ILE A 271 -19.07 12.46 16.99
CA ILE A 271 -18.61 11.07 16.93
C ILE A 271 -19.05 10.37 15.64
N TYR A 272 -20.23 10.68 15.08
CA TYR A 272 -20.78 10.01 13.90
C TYR A 272 -19.94 10.28 12.64
N PRO A 273 -19.61 11.53 12.26
CA PRO A 273 -18.64 11.80 11.20
C PRO A 273 -17.24 11.21 11.44
N ILE A 274 -16.75 11.15 12.68
CA ILE A 274 -15.43 10.58 13.01
C ILE A 274 -15.43 9.06 12.78
N LEU A 275 -16.47 8.35 13.23
CA LEU A 275 -16.66 6.93 12.93
C LEU A 275 -16.84 6.70 11.43
N SER A 276 -17.51 7.61 10.72
CA SER A 276 -17.64 7.55 9.27
C SER A 276 -16.30 7.69 8.57
N ALA A 277 -15.48 8.65 8.99
CA ALA A 277 -14.13 8.89 8.48
C ALA A 277 -13.22 7.69 8.67
N LEU A 278 -13.32 7.03 9.83
CA LEU A 278 -12.58 5.79 10.13
C LEU A 278 -13.05 4.64 9.23
N GLY A 279 -14.36 4.43 9.09
CA GLY A 279 -14.93 3.44 8.18
C GLY A 279 -14.51 3.66 6.72
N TRP A 280 -14.51 4.92 6.27
CA TRP A 280 -14.05 5.29 4.93
C TRP A 280 -12.56 4.99 4.76
N ALA A 281 -11.73 5.38 5.73
CA ALA A 281 -10.30 5.12 5.69
C ALA A 281 -9.98 3.62 5.65
N VAL A 282 -10.68 2.80 6.44
CA VAL A 282 -10.58 1.33 6.37
C VAL A 282 -11.02 0.81 5.01
N ALA A 283 -12.14 1.29 4.45
CA ALA A 283 -12.61 0.88 3.12
C ALA A 283 -11.59 1.23 2.01
N LEU A 284 -10.95 2.40 2.06
CA LEU A 284 -9.90 2.82 1.13
C LEU A 284 -8.63 1.97 1.25
N VAL A 285 -8.17 1.72 2.48
CA VAL A 285 -6.98 0.91 2.77
C VAL A 285 -7.19 -0.55 2.36
N LEU A 286 -8.39 -1.12 2.61
CA LEU A 286 -8.78 -2.43 2.08
C LEU A 286 -8.88 -2.43 0.56
N THR A 287 -9.40 -1.37 -0.07
CA THR A 287 -9.42 -1.22 -1.54
C THR A 287 -8.01 -1.33 -2.13
N ARG A 288 -7.01 -0.65 -1.55
CA ARG A 288 -5.60 -0.76 -1.94
C ARG A 288 -5.05 -2.18 -1.74
N LYS A 289 -5.37 -2.83 -0.61
CA LYS A 289 -4.92 -4.21 -0.29
C LYS A 289 -5.55 -5.30 -1.18
N ILE A 290 -6.76 -5.07 -1.70
CA ILE A 290 -7.48 -5.95 -2.63
C ILE A 290 -7.00 -5.74 -4.07
N THR A 291 -6.60 -4.51 -4.40
CA THR A 291 -6.13 -4.12 -5.72
C THR A 291 -4.93 -4.95 -6.18
N GLY A 292 -5.02 -5.51 -7.38
CA GLY A 292 -4.04 -6.44 -7.95
C GLY A 292 -4.47 -7.92 -7.85
N GLY A 293 -5.32 -8.28 -6.88
CA GLY A 293 -5.93 -9.62 -6.81
C GLY A 293 -7.25 -9.72 -7.58
N ASP A 294 -8.15 -8.75 -7.39
CA ASP A 294 -9.52 -8.81 -7.91
C ASP A 294 -9.82 -7.74 -8.97
N ARG A 295 -10.86 -7.98 -9.79
CA ARG A 295 -11.42 -6.96 -10.69
C ARG A 295 -12.19 -5.91 -9.89
N ALA A 296 -12.29 -4.70 -10.43
CA ALA A 296 -13.04 -3.62 -9.78
C ALA A 296 -14.53 -3.93 -9.70
N ILE A 297 -15.09 -4.56 -10.74
CA ILE A 297 -16.48 -5.05 -10.74
C ILE A 297 -16.75 -6.00 -9.57
N THR A 298 -15.85 -6.95 -9.29
CA THR A 298 -15.91 -7.85 -8.12
C THR A 298 -15.95 -7.03 -6.83
N THR A 299 -15.01 -6.10 -6.71
CA THR A 299 -14.80 -5.27 -5.52
C THR A 299 -16.01 -4.40 -5.21
N MET A 300 -16.66 -3.88 -6.24
CA MET A 300 -17.86 -3.06 -6.16
C MET A 300 -19.11 -3.93 -5.91
N ALA A 301 -19.24 -5.09 -6.57
CA ALA A 301 -20.38 -6.00 -6.41
C ALA A 301 -20.47 -6.56 -4.98
N TYR A 302 -19.36 -6.98 -4.37
CA TYR A 302 -19.35 -7.42 -2.98
C TYR A 302 -19.81 -6.31 -2.02
N SER A 303 -19.36 -5.06 -2.23
CA SER A 303 -19.78 -3.95 -1.38
C SER A 303 -21.24 -3.54 -1.60
N ALA A 304 -21.75 -3.62 -2.83
CA ALA A 304 -23.15 -3.39 -3.14
C ALA A 304 -24.05 -4.47 -2.50
N ILE A 305 -23.70 -5.75 -2.63
CA ILE A 305 -24.44 -6.87 -2.04
C ILE A 305 -24.44 -6.81 -0.51
N VAL A 306 -23.28 -6.60 0.12
CA VAL A 306 -23.18 -6.50 1.60
C VAL A 306 -24.00 -5.33 2.13
N GLY A 307 -23.89 -4.16 1.49
CA GLY A 307 -24.69 -2.99 1.88
C GLY A 307 -26.18 -3.22 1.67
N PHE A 308 -26.59 -3.70 0.50
CA PHE A 308 -27.99 -3.93 0.18
C PHE A 308 -28.65 -4.98 1.08
N LEU A 309 -28.00 -6.11 1.36
CA LEU A 309 -28.58 -7.15 2.22
C LEU A 309 -28.78 -6.65 3.65
N ILE A 310 -27.77 -6.02 4.25
CA ILE A 310 -27.87 -5.49 5.62
C ILE A 310 -28.91 -4.38 5.70
N MET A 311 -28.91 -3.45 4.74
CA MET A 311 -29.90 -2.39 4.72
C MET A 311 -31.31 -2.89 4.43
N SER A 312 -31.50 -3.96 3.65
CA SER A 312 -32.84 -4.52 3.39
C SER A 312 -33.45 -5.18 4.62
N VAL A 313 -32.61 -5.67 5.55
CA VAL A 313 -33.06 -6.13 6.87
C VAL A 313 -33.36 -4.93 7.78
N LEU A 314 -32.60 -3.84 7.69
CA LEU A 314 -32.74 -2.69 8.57
C LEU A 314 -33.86 -1.71 8.17
N VAL A 315 -34.12 -1.54 6.87
CA VAL A 315 -35.05 -0.52 6.36
C VAL A 315 -36.51 -0.67 6.80
N PRO A 316 -37.10 -1.89 6.98
CA PRO A 316 -38.50 -2.02 7.40
C PRO A 316 -38.79 -1.44 8.79
N PHE A 317 -37.77 -1.34 9.65
CA PHE A 317 -37.90 -0.74 10.99
C PHE A 317 -38.00 0.79 10.99
N TYR A 318 -37.64 1.43 9.86
CA TYR A 318 -37.56 2.90 9.72
C TYR A 318 -38.20 3.40 8.41
N TRP A 319 -39.08 2.59 7.80
CA TRP A 319 -39.62 2.89 6.47
C TRP A 319 -40.64 4.03 6.51
N VAL A 320 -40.43 5.08 5.73
CA VAL A 320 -41.36 6.19 5.52
C VAL A 320 -41.66 6.26 4.02
N PRO A 321 -42.91 6.09 3.56
CA PRO A 321 -43.19 5.93 2.13
C PRO A 321 -42.69 7.15 1.30
N PRO A 322 -41.68 6.97 0.43
CA PRO A 322 -41.06 8.09 -0.26
C PRO A 322 -41.90 8.51 -1.47
N ASN A 323 -41.98 9.83 -1.70
CA ASN A 323 -42.60 10.39 -2.89
C ASN A 323 -41.70 10.28 -4.13
N TRP A 324 -42.26 10.51 -5.32
CA TRP A 324 -41.53 10.35 -6.59
C TRP A 324 -40.28 11.24 -6.72
N GLN A 325 -40.27 12.44 -6.12
CA GLN A 325 -39.09 13.32 -6.11
C GLN A 325 -37.99 12.76 -5.19
N GLN A 326 -38.37 12.25 -4.03
CA GLN A 326 -37.45 11.59 -3.09
C GLN A 326 -36.84 10.32 -3.71
N ILE A 327 -37.63 9.52 -4.44
CA ILE A 327 -37.14 8.35 -5.18
C ILE A 327 -36.16 8.79 -6.29
N ALA A 328 -36.50 9.82 -7.08
CA ALA A 328 -35.61 10.34 -8.12
C ALA A 328 -34.27 10.85 -7.55
N LEU A 329 -34.30 11.56 -6.42
CA LEU A 329 -33.10 11.95 -5.69
C LEU A 329 -32.32 10.75 -5.14
N GLY A 330 -33.01 9.72 -4.61
CA GLY A 330 -32.39 8.46 -4.19
C GLY A 330 -31.64 7.76 -5.33
N VAL A 331 -32.23 7.73 -6.54
CA VAL A 331 -31.57 7.24 -7.76
C VAL A 331 -30.34 8.09 -8.11
N ALA A 332 -30.44 9.42 -8.09
CA ALA A 332 -29.32 10.31 -8.36
C ALA A 332 -28.18 10.17 -7.33
N ILE A 333 -28.49 10.02 -6.03
CA ILE A 333 -27.55 9.69 -4.95
C ILE A 333 -26.84 8.37 -5.24
N GLY A 334 -27.59 7.32 -5.61
CA GLY A 334 -27.06 6.00 -5.91
C GLY A 334 -26.14 5.97 -7.14
N VAL A 335 -26.53 6.64 -8.23
CA VAL A 335 -25.74 6.75 -9.47
C VAL A 335 -24.44 7.52 -9.23
N SER A 336 -24.52 8.69 -8.59
CA SER A 336 -23.36 9.52 -8.26
C SER A 336 -22.41 8.81 -7.31
N SER A 337 -22.93 8.22 -6.22
CA SER A 337 -22.19 7.35 -5.30
C SER A 337 -21.44 6.24 -6.02
N THR A 338 -22.15 5.45 -6.83
CA THR A 338 -21.61 4.28 -7.52
C THR A 338 -20.49 4.69 -8.47
N THR A 339 -20.69 5.78 -9.22
CA THR A 339 -19.71 6.33 -10.15
C THR A 339 -18.47 6.84 -9.41
N GLY A 340 -18.65 7.63 -8.35
CA GLY A 340 -17.55 8.12 -7.51
C GLY A 340 -16.72 6.97 -6.93
N HIS A 341 -17.36 6.00 -6.28
CA HIS A 341 -16.69 4.82 -5.73
C HIS A 341 -16.01 3.96 -6.80
N TRP A 342 -16.53 3.91 -8.03
CA TRP A 342 -15.89 3.19 -9.14
C TRP A 342 -14.59 3.87 -9.57
N ILE A 343 -14.62 5.19 -9.71
CA ILE A 343 -13.43 6.00 -10.03
C ILE A 343 -12.40 5.91 -8.90
N VAL A 344 -12.83 5.90 -7.62
CA VAL A 344 -11.94 5.61 -6.48
C VAL A 344 -11.28 4.24 -6.64
N VAL A 345 -12.03 3.16 -6.86
CA VAL A 345 -11.46 1.81 -7.06
C VAL A 345 -10.51 1.74 -8.27
N MET A 346 -10.74 2.54 -9.31
CA MET A 346 -9.78 2.71 -10.41
C MET A 346 -8.50 3.44 -9.94
N ALA A 347 -8.62 4.55 -9.22
CA ALA A 347 -7.49 5.36 -8.79
C ALA A 347 -6.46 4.58 -7.98
N PHE A 348 -6.92 3.74 -7.04
CA PHE A 348 -6.07 2.88 -6.20
C PHE A 348 -5.27 1.82 -6.99
N ARG A 349 -5.55 1.60 -8.29
CA ARG A 349 -4.73 0.79 -9.20
C ARG A 349 -3.44 1.47 -9.65
N TYR A 350 -3.39 2.81 -9.57
CA TYR A 350 -2.32 3.64 -10.12
C TYR A 350 -1.44 4.33 -9.07
N ALA A 351 -1.87 4.38 -7.80
CA ALA A 351 -1.15 5.05 -6.71
C ALA A 351 -1.41 4.42 -5.32
N ASP A 352 -0.45 4.62 -4.41
CA ASP A 352 -0.50 4.25 -2.99
C ASP A 352 -1.61 4.99 -2.21
N ALA A 353 -2.07 4.39 -1.10
CA ALA A 353 -3.11 5.01 -0.27
C ALA A 353 -2.63 6.33 0.34
N SER A 354 -1.40 6.37 0.85
CA SER A 354 -0.78 7.59 1.39
C SER A 354 -0.41 8.65 0.35
N VAL A 355 -0.40 8.31 -0.95
CA VAL A 355 -0.26 9.31 -2.03
C VAL A 355 -1.61 9.97 -2.31
N LEU A 356 -2.67 9.17 -2.35
CA LEU A 356 -4.00 9.62 -2.75
C LEU A 356 -4.73 10.40 -1.65
N ALA A 357 -4.50 10.07 -0.38
CA ALA A 357 -5.18 10.65 0.77
C ALA A 357 -5.34 12.20 0.75
N PRO A 358 -4.27 13.02 0.62
CA PRO A 358 -4.42 14.49 0.66
C PRO A 358 -5.22 15.07 -0.52
N PHE A 359 -5.39 14.34 -1.62
CA PHE A 359 -6.19 14.82 -2.76
C PHE A 359 -7.70 14.70 -2.53
N SER A 360 -8.15 13.91 -1.55
CA SER A 360 -9.55 13.87 -1.14
C SER A 360 -10.03 15.21 -0.55
N TYR A 361 -9.13 16.05 -0.03
CA TYR A 361 -9.49 17.41 0.44
C TYR A 361 -10.06 18.32 -0.65
N VAL A 362 -9.78 18.04 -1.93
CA VAL A 362 -10.35 18.78 -3.07
C VAL A 362 -11.88 18.62 -3.13
N GLN A 363 -12.46 17.59 -2.49
CA GLN A 363 -13.92 17.46 -2.34
C GLN A 363 -14.56 18.70 -1.71
N LEU A 364 -13.90 19.35 -0.75
CA LEU A 364 -14.44 20.55 -0.10
C LEU A 364 -14.55 21.73 -1.06
N VAL A 365 -13.60 21.85 -2.00
CA VAL A 365 -13.65 22.89 -3.05
C VAL A 365 -14.86 22.67 -3.96
N TRP A 366 -15.16 21.41 -4.31
CA TRP A 366 -16.37 21.08 -5.06
C TRP A 366 -17.65 21.30 -4.27
N VAL A 367 -17.68 21.01 -2.97
CA VAL A 367 -18.83 21.31 -2.09
C VAL A 367 -19.09 22.83 -2.06
N ALA A 368 -18.05 23.66 -1.91
CA ALA A 368 -18.22 25.12 -1.93
C ALA A 368 -18.68 25.66 -3.30
N LEU A 369 -18.15 25.13 -4.40
CA LEU A 369 -18.60 25.49 -5.76
C LEU A 369 -20.05 25.07 -6.03
N LEU A 370 -20.45 23.88 -5.62
CA LEU A 370 -21.85 23.43 -5.71
C LEU A 370 -22.76 24.26 -4.79
N GLY A 371 -22.27 24.66 -3.61
CA GLY A 371 -22.90 25.64 -2.73
C GLY A 371 -23.26 26.93 -3.48
N PHE A 372 -22.26 27.54 -4.11
CA PHE A 372 -22.42 28.75 -4.91
C PHE A 372 -23.38 28.56 -6.10
N PHE A 373 -23.20 27.53 -6.93
CA PHE A 373 -23.99 27.35 -8.15
C PHE A 373 -25.44 26.88 -7.91
N VAL A 374 -25.70 26.12 -6.85
CA VAL A 374 -27.03 25.54 -6.58
C VAL A 374 -27.83 26.38 -5.58
N PHE A 375 -27.17 26.97 -4.59
CA PHE A 375 -27.83 27.69 -3.49
C PHE A 375 -27.54 29.20 -3.48
N GLY A 376 -26.67 29.70 -4.37
CA GLY A 376 -26.29 31.11 -4.41
C GLY A 376 -25.36 31.55 -3.27
N GLU A 377 -24.82 30.61 -2.50
CA GLU A 377 -23.95 30.87 -1.35
C GLU A 377 -22.60 31.42 -1.82
N VAL A 378 -22.40 32.74 -1.71
CA VAL A 378 -21.15 33.41 -2.10
C VAL A 378 -20.01 32.98 -1.17
N PRO A 379 -18.92 32.37 -1.67
CA PRO A 379 -17.76 32.02 -0.86
C PRO A 379 -17.11 33.26 -0.24
N ASP A 380 -16.75 33.17 1.03
CA ASP A 380 -16.10 34.28 1.73
C ASP A 380 -14.56 34.19 1.69
N ALA A 381 -13.89 35.23 2.22
CA ALA A 381 -12.42 35.32 2.21
C ALA A 381 -11.72 34.10 2.87
N PHE A 382 -12.33 33.53 3.92
CA PHE A 382 -11.83 32.32 4.59
C PHE A 382 -11.98 31.08 3.70
N THR A 383 -13.10 30.94 2.99
CA THR A 383 -13.30 29.88 1.99
C THR A 383 -12.24 29.93 0.90
N TYR A 384 -11.93 31.11 0.36
CA TYR A 384 -10.85 31.29 -0.61
C TYR A 384 -9.47 30.96 -0.03
N GLY A 385 -9.16 31.43 1.18
CA GLY A 385 -7.89 31.16 1.86
C GLY A 385 -7.66 29.68 2.15
N GLY A 386 -8.66 29.00 2.70
CA GLY A 386 -8.60 27.56 2.97
C GLY A 386 -8.54 26.71 1.69
N ALA A 387 -9.27 27.09 0.64
CA ALA A 387 -9.16 26.46 -0.67
C ALA A 387 -7.74 26.62 -1.28
N ALA A 388 -7.12 27.79 -1.15
CA ALA A 388 -5.74 28.01 -1.58
C ALA A 388 -4.75 27.11 -0.83
N ILE A 389 -4.92 26.91 0.48
CA ILE A 389 -4.10 25.99 1.29
C ILE A 389 -4.27 24.53 0.81
N ILE A 390 -5.50 24.08 0.57
CA ILE A 390 -5.80 22.73 0.05
C ILE A 390 -5.12 22.52 -1.32
N ILE A 391 -5.29 23.47 -2.24
CA ILE A 391 -4.71 23.42 -3.59
C ILE A 391 -3.18 23.42 -3.53
N ALA A 392 -2.57 24.28 -2.70
CA ALA A 392 -1.12 24.36 -2.53
C ALA A 392 -0.54 23.05 -1.97
N SER A 393 -1.18 22.44 -0.97
CA SER A 393 -0.76 21.15 -0.40
C SER A 393 -0.85 20.01 -1.42
N GLY A 394 -1.95 19.94 -2.18
CA GLY A 394 -2.13 18.98 -3.27
C GLY A 394 -1.08 19.15 -4.36
N LEU A 395 -0.85 20.39 -4.82
CA LEU A 395 0.11 20.71 -5.88
C LEU A 395 1.56 20.42 -5.45
N TYR A 396 1.93 20.75 -4.21
CA TYR A 396 3.22 20.37 -3.62
C TYR A 396 3.40 18.85 -3.64
N THR A 397 2.39 18.10 -3.21
CA THR A 397 2.43 16.63 -3.19
C THR A 397 2.59 16.04 -4.59
N ALA A 398 1.80 16.51 -5.56
CA ALA A 398 1.85 16.06 -6.95
C ALA A 398 3.19 16.39 -7.63
N HIS A 399 3.69 17.61 -7.43
CA HIS A 399 4.99 18.04 -7.95
C HIS A 399 6.13 17.18 -7.38
N ARG A 400 6.15 16.91 -6.06
CA ARG A 400 7.22 16.14 -5.43
C ARG A 400 7.17 14.65 -5.80
N GLU A 401 5.99 14.06 -5.99
CA GLU A 401 5.87 12.69 -6.53
C GLU A 401 6.35 12.61 -7.99
N ARG A 402 6.13 13.65 -8.81
CA ARG A 402 6.73 13.76 -10.16
C ARG A 402 8.27 13.84 -10.11
N VAL A 403 8.83 14.71 -9.27
CA VAL A 403 10.30 14.88 -9.12
C VAL A 403 10.96 13.58 -8.63
N ARG A 404 10.39 12.93 -7.61
CA ARG A 404 10.87 11.65 -7.10
C ARG A 404 10.94 10.58 -8.20
N ARG A 405 9.97 10.58 -9.13
CA ARG A 405 9.94 9.63 -10.25
C ARG A 405 10.94 9.95 -11.35
N ALA A 406 11.14 11.22 -11.66
CA ALA A 406 12.21 11.63 -12.57
C ALA A 406 13.58 11.12 -12.09
N GLN A 407 13.86 11.22 -10.78
CA GLN A 407 15.10 10.72 -10.18
C GLN A 407 15.27 9.20 -10.25
N VAL A 408 14.18 8.42 -10.20
CA VAL A 408 14.24 6.94 -10.35
C VAL A 408 14.39 6.50 -11.82
N LEU A 409 14.03 7.36 -12.77
CA LEU A 409 14.08 7.06 -14.21
C LEU A 409 15.41 7.46 -14.88
N ILE A 410 16.28 8.20 -14.20
CA ILE A 410 17.65 8.45 -14.67
C ILE A 410 18.43 7.13 -14.52
N PRO A 411 18.92 6.52 -15.61
CA PRO A 411 19.75 5.32 -15.49
C PRO A 411 21.03 5.66 -14.72
N ALA A 412 21.46 4.77 -13.83
CA ALA A 412 22.82 4.83 -13.31
C ALA A 412 23.79 4.79 -14.50
N GLU A 413 24.76 5.69 -14.52
CA GLU A 413 25.75 5.81 -15.58
C GLU A 413 26.44 4.44 -15.79
N PRO A 414 26.66 3.99 -17.04
CA PRO A 414 27.37 2.74 -17.28
C PRO A 414 28.74 2.80 -16.59
N TYR A 415 29.03 1.82 -15.74
CA TYR A 415 30.34 1.70 -15.10
C TYR A 415 31.41 1.75 -16.20
N PRO A 416 32.44 2.60 -16.11
CA PRO A 416 33.50 2.63 -17.10
C PRO A 416 34.18 1.25 -17.13
N SER A 417 34.13 0.60 -18.28
CA SER A 417 34.85 -0.65 -18.52
C SER A 417 36.34 -0.35 -18.56
N VAL A 418 37.05 -0.81 -17.52
CA VAL A 418 38.51 -0.80 -17.40
C VAL A 418 39.08 -2.06 -18.04
#